data_AF-A0A272EW15-F1
#
_entry.id   AF-A0A272EW15-F1
#
_cell.length_a   1.000
_cell.length_b   1.000
_cell.length_c   1.000
_cell.angle_alpha   90.00
_cell.angle_beta   90.00
_cell.angle_gamma   90.00
#
_symmetry.space_group_name_H-M   'P 1'
#
loop_
_entity.id
_entity.type
_entity.pdbx_description
1 polymer ?
#
loop_
_entity_poly.entity_id
_entity_poly.type
_entity_poly.pdbx_seq_one_letter_code
_entity_poly.pdbx_strand_id
1 'polypeptide(L)'
;MSLKHSLLPALLLLSACAQTPRQDPAEIPLPVPQTQADVDEYLQRAAGLRSQASDLRDQAESRYDSEDAACFKRILVNACRDSVRVRYVEQLDQAREYEIEASRLSRAARQRQLVLTPTREAPVAGEGAQLLPVTPTTKTMPAPAGKARSATEIRTPPPAAPTPEAKARAQTEREQRAQRAEERKQREAEAAAERARRARTDAERYAEREARRKAEESGAEASAPR
;
A
#
# COMPACT_ATOMS: atom_id res chain seq x y z
N MET A 1 2.34 -18.43 79.18
CA MET A 1 3.56 -18.41 78.35
C MET A 1 3.50 -19.59 77.39
N SER A 2 4.03 -19.40 76.16
CA SER A 2 4.08 -20.34 75.02
C SER A 2 2.92 -20.30 74.03
N LEU A 3 3.15 -19.47 73.00
CA LEU A 3 2.55 -19.46 71.67
C LEU A 3 2.75 -20.80 70.98
N LYS A 4 1.70 -21.45 70.47
CA LYS A 4 1.82 -22.58 69.53
C LYS A 4 0.59 -22.72 68.62
N HIS A 5 0.78 -22.36 67.34
CA HIS A 5 0.02 -22.75 66.14
C HIS A 5 -1.35 -22.08 65.87
N SER A 6 -1.30 -20.91 65.24
CA SER A 6 -2.31 -20.50 64.25
C SER A 6 -1.57 -20.02 63.01
N LEU A 7 -1.26 -20.97 62.12
CA LEU A 7 -0.78 -20.72 60.77
C LEU A 7 -1.72 -21.47 59.82
N LEU A 8 -2.29 -20.71 58.88
CA LEU A 8 -2.97 -21.12 57.65
C LEU A 8 -4.43 -21.62 57.83
N PRO A 9 -5.41 -20.87 57.27
CA PRO A 9 -5.54 -20.84 55.83
C PRO A 9 -5.78 -19.42 55.29
N ALA A 10 -4.75 -18.82 54.69
CA ALA A 10 -4.88 -17.64 53.83
C ALA A 10 -4.29 -17.94 52.44
N LEU A 11 -4.56 -19.16 51.96
CA LEU A 11 -4.03 -19.70 50.71
C LEU A 11 -5.18 -20.23 49.86
N LEU A 12 -6.15 -19.34 49.57
CA LEU A 12 -7.27 -19.60 48.67
C LEU A 12 -7.71 -18.29 47.98
N LEU A 13 -6.78 -17.60 47.31
CA LEU A 13 -7.10 -16.50 46.39
C LEU A 13 -6.02 -16.35 45.29
N LEU A 14 -5.47 -17.48 44.83
CA LEU A 14 -4.51 -17.55 43.73
C LEU A 14 -4.89 -18.67 42.75
N SER A 15 -6.11 -18.63 42.20
CA SER A 15 -6.43 -19.35 40.96
C SER A 15 -7.79 -18.89 40.43
N ALA A 16 -7.78 -17.77 39.70
CA ALA A 16 -8.81 -17.49 38.72
C ALA A 16 -8.09 -17.15 37.41
N CYS A 17 -7.46 -18.19 36.85
CA CYS A 17 -7.26 -18.29 35.41
C CYS A 17 -8.63 -18.31 34.73
N ALA A 18 -9.14 -17.14 34.38
CA ALA A 18 -10.06 -16.97 33.27
C ALA A 18 -9.31 -16.02 32.31
N GLN A 19 -8.50 -16.49 31.36
CA GLN A 19 -8.98 -17.16 30.15
C GLN A 19 -10.32 -16.56 29.71
N THR A 20 -10.38 -15.24 29.56
CA THR A 20 -11.23 -14.66 28.55
C THR A 20 -10.77 -15.28 27.22
N PRO A 21 -11.62 -16.04 26.51
CA PRO A 21 -11.34 -16.26 25.10
C PRO A 21 -11.20 -14.86 24.51
N ARG A 22 -10.07 -14.62 23.83
CA ARG A 22 -9.95 -13.52 22.89
C ARG A 22 -11.09 -13.73 21.90
N GLN A 23 -12.20 -13.04 22.14
CA GLN A 23 -13.23 -12.87 21.13
C GLN A 23 -12.57 -11.97 20.10
N ASP A 24 -11.84 -12.56 19.16
CA ASP A 24 -11.77 -11.98 17.84
C ASP A 24 -13.24 -11.81 17.45
N PRO A 25 -13.76 -10.58 17.29
CA PRO A 25 -15.14 -10.41 16.88
C PRO A 25 -15.26 -11.20 15.59
N ALA A 26 -16.06 -12.26 15.64
CA ALA A 26 -16.32 -13.11 14.50
C ALA A 26 -16.55 -12.19 13.32
N GLU A 27 -15.59 -12.23 12.39
CA GLU A 27 -15.62 -11.43 11.19
C GLU A 27 -16.75 -12.03 10.37
N ILE A 28 -17.99 -11.62 10.67
CA ILE A 28 -19.13 -11.86 9.80
C ILE A 28 -18.69 -11.20 8.50
N PRO A 29 -18.40 -11.99 7.44
CA PRO A 29 -17.97 -11.42 6.18
C PRO A 29 -19.06 -10.45 5.81
N LEU A 30 -18.71 -9.16 5.66
CA LEU A 30 -19.71 -8.19 5.27
C LEU A 30 -20.38 -8.72 4.00
N PRO A 31 -21.71 -8.80 3.95
CA PRO A 31 -22.40 -9.23 2.76
C PRO A 31 -22.02 -8.30 1.62
N VAL A 32 -21.74 -8.85 0.44
CA VAL A 32 -21.35 -8.08 -0.76
C VAL A 32 -22.29 -6.89 -0.91
N PRO A 33 -21.79 -5.64 -1.04
CA PRO A 33 -22.64 -4.47 -1.03
C PRO A 33 -23.65 -4.56 -2.16
N GLN A 34 -24.95 -4.42 -1.86
CA GLN A 34 -26.03 -4.51 -2.83
C GLN A 34 -26.68 -3.16 -3.10
N THR A 35 -26.77 -2.32 -2.07
CA THR A 35 -27.41 -1.00 -2.09
C THR A 35 -26.40 0.13 -1.99
N GLN A 36 -26.84 1.38 -2.24
CA GLN A 36 -25.98 2.55 -2.05
C GLN A 36 -25.62 2.76 -0.57
N ALA A 37 -26.52 2.42 0.36
CA ALA A 37 -26.24 2.50 1.79
C ALA A 37 -25.11 1.53 2.18
N ASP A 38 -25.11 0.31 1.63
CA ASP A 38 -24.04 -0.67 1.88
C ASP A 38 -22.70 -0.18 1.32
N VAL A 39 -22.70 0.49 0.16
CA VAL A 39 -21.49 1.10 -0.43
C VAL A 39 -20.93 2.15 0.52
N ASP A 40 -21.78 3.02 1.06
CA ASP A 40 -21.35 4.08 1.98
C ASP A 40 -20.82 3.49 3.30
N GLU A 41 -21.47 2.45 3.85
CA GLU A 41 -21.00 1.73 5.04
C GLU A 41 -19.61 1.10 4.83
N TYR A 42 -19.40 0.43 3.69
CA TYR A 42 -18.10 -0.16 3.36
C TYR A 42 -17.01 0.90 3.24
N LEU A 43 -17.32 2.06 2.65
CA LEU A 43 -16.35 3.16 2.53
C LEU A 43 -16.02 3.76 3.90
N GLN A 44 -17.02 3.91 4.79
CA GLN A 44 -16.79 4.36 6.16
C GLN A 44 -15.92 3.37 6.95
N ARG A 45 -16.22 2.06 6.87
CA ARG A 45 -15.39 1.03 7.51
C ARG A 45 -13.97 1.02 6.96
N ALA A 46 -13.82 1.13 5.63
CA ALA A 46 -12.51 1.25 5.00
C ALA A 46 -11.75 2.50 5.47
N ALA A 47 -12.41 3.63 5.69
CA ALA A 47 -11.79 4.83 6.24
C ALA A 47 -11.34 4.63 7.70
N GLY A 48 -12.18 4.01 8.53
CA GLY A 48 -11.84 3.66 9.91
C GLY A 48 -10.61 2.75 10.00
N LEU A 49 -10.54 1.71 9.17
CA LEU A 49 -9.39 0.80 9.10
C LEU A 49 -8.11 1.52 8.65
N ARG A 50 -8.19 2.47 7.71
CA ARG A 50 -7.03 3.30 7.33
C ARG A 50 -6.56 4.20 8.47
N SER A 51 -7.48 4.78 9.23
CA SER A 51 -7.13 5.56 10.42
C SER A 51 -6.40 4.69 11.43
N GLN A 52 -6.95 3.52 11.76
CA GLN A 52 -6.31 2.57 12.68
C GLN A 52 -4.93 2.13 12.20
N ALA A 53 -4.77 1.86 10.90
CA ALA A 53 -3.47 1.53 10.32
C ALA A 53 -2.47 2.69 10.46
N SER A 54 -2.91 3.93 10.26
CA SER A 54 -2.08 5.13 10.46
C SER A 54 -1.66 5.27 11.93
N ASP A 55 -2.62 5.22 12.84
CA ASP A 55 -2.37 5.34 14.28
C ASP A 55 -1.40 4.27 14.77
N LEU A 56 -1.51 3.04 14.24
CA LEU A 56 -0.61 1.95 14.59
C LEU A 56 0.81 2.17 14.07
N ARG A 57 0.97 2.74 12.87
CA ARG A 57 2.30 3.12 12.35
C ARG A 57 2.95 4.20 13.19
N ASP A 58 2.21 5.25 13.49
CA ASP A 58 2.72 6.38 14.27
C ASP A 58 3.15 5.93 15.68
N GLN A 59 2.34 5.04 16.30
CA GLN A 59 2.70 4.40 17.56
C GLN A 59 3.93 3.50 17.45
N ALA A 60 4.02 2.70 16.39
CA ALA A 60 5.15 1.80 16.18
C ALA A 60 6.46 2.58 15.97
N GLU A 61 6.41 3.66 15.18
CA GLU A 61 7.56 4.54 14.92
C GLU A 61 8.01 5.25 16.19
N SER A 62 7.09 5.87 16.93
CA SER A 62 7.39 6.53 18.20
C SER A 62 8.04 5.57 19.21
N ARG A 63 7.52 4.35 19.32
CA ARG A 63 8.09 3.30 20.18
C ARG A 63 9.47 2.88 19.69
N TYR A 64 9.63 2.60 18.40
CA TYR A 64 10.89 2.19 17.81
C TYR A 64 11.99 3.23 18.06
N ASP A 65 11.72 4.51 17.82
CA ASP A 65 12.68 5.59 18.02
C ASP A 65 13.12 5.68 19.49
N SER A 66 12.16 5.60 20.42
CA SER A 66 12.45 5.64 21.85
C SER A 66 13.28 4.42 22.32
N GLU A 67 12.96 3.23 21.82
CA GLU A 67 13.60 1.98 22.22
C GLU A 67 14.97 1.78 21.56
N ASP A 68 15.12 2.14 20.28
CA ASP A 68 16.41 2.08 19.55
C ASP A 68 17.42 3.03 20.20
N ALA A 69 16.99 4.25 20.56
CA ALA A 69 17.81 5.19 21.31
C ALA A 69 18.24 4.64 22.67
N ALA A 70 17.35 3.93 23.38
CA ALA A 70 17.67 3.31 24.66
C ALA A 70 18.67 2.15 24.53
N CYS A 71 18.71 1.45 23.38
CA CYS A 71 19.62 0.32 23.15
C CYS A 71 21.10 0.71 23.20
N PHE A 72 21.47 1.94 22.86
CA PHE A 72 22.87 2.40 22.91
C PHE A 72 23.46 2.45 24.33
N LYS A 73 22.61 2.41 25.36
CA LYS A 73 23.03 2.37 26.76
C LYS A 73 23.29 0.94 27.27
N ARG A 74 23.01 -0.09 26.47
CA ARG A 74 23.15 -1.50 26.86
C ARG A 74 24.49 -2.08 26.41
N ILE A 75 24.97 -3.09 27.12
CA ILE A 75 26.22 -3.79 26.77
C ILE A 75 26.05 -4.57 25.44
N LEU A 76 24.91 -5.20 25.24
CA LEU A 76 24.57 -5.94 24.03
C LEU A 76 23.73 -5.09 23.07
N VAL A 77 24.30 -3.98 22.59
CA VAL A 77 23.59 -3.02 21.72
C VAL A 77 22.98 -3.72 20.50
N ASN A 78 23.74 -4.56 19.81
CA ASN A 78 23.27 -5.21 18.58
C ASN A 78 22.05 -6.11 18.84
N ALA A 79 22.14 -7.01 19.83
CA ALA A 79 21.01 -7.87 20.20
C ALA A 79 19.78 -7.07 20.66
N CYS A 80 19.99 -5.96 21.37
CA CYS A 80 18.90 -5.06 21.73
C CYS A 80 18.21 -4.48 20.49
N ARG A 81 18.98 -3.89 19.58
CA ARG A 81 18.44 -3.25 18.37
C ARG A 81 17.72 -4.25 17.48
N ASP A 82 18.24 -5.47 17.36
CA ASP A 82 17.59 -6.53 16.59
C ASP A 82 16.23 -6.90 17.20
N SER A 83 16.14 -7.02 18.52
CA SER A 83 14.86 -7.27 19.20
C SER A 83 13.84 -6.13 19.04
N VAL A 84 14.31 -4.88 18.97
CA VAL A 84 13.46 -3.70 18.75
C VAL A 84 12.95 -3.67 17.30
N ARG A 85 13.84 -3.97 16.33
CA ARG A 85 13.47 -4.07 14.91
C ARG A 85 12.44 -5.15 14.64
N VAL A 86 12.60 -6.34 15.23
CA VAL A 86 11.63 -7.43 15.08
C VAL A 86 10.24 -6.97 15.54
N ARG A 87 10.14 -6.39 16.74
CA ARG A 87 8.87 -5.87 17.29
C ARG A 87 8.28 -4.74 16.46
N TYR A 88 9.12 -3.89 15.86
CA TYR A 88 8.67 -2.82 14.96
C TYR A 88 8.09 -3.38 13.66
N VAL A 89 8.77 -4.35 13.03
CA VAL A 89 8.28 -5.01 11.81
C VAL A 89 6.95 -5.73 12.08
N GLU A 90 6.83 -6.45 13.20
CA GLU A 90 5.58 -7.10 13.60
C GLU A 90 4.41 -6.11 13.71
N GLN A 91 4.63 -4.93 14.29
CA GLN A 91 3.60 -3.88 14.39
C GLN A 91 3.26 -3.27 13.02
N LEU A 92 4.25 -3.10 12.15
CA LEU A 92 4.01 -2.64 10.78
C LEU A 92 3.24 -3.66 9.96
N ASP A 93 3.48 -4.95 10.16
CA ASP A 93 2.74 -6.01 9.48
C ASP A 93 1.27 -6.03 9.92
N GLN A 94 1.00 -5.83 11.21
CA GLN A 94 -0.38 -5.60 11.69
C GLN A 94 -1.02 -4.37 11.03
N ALA A 95 -0.29 -3.26 10.88
CA ALA A 95 -0.80 -2.08 10.19
C ALA A 95 -1.11 -2.34 8.71
N ARG A 96 -0.33 -3.21 8.05
CA ARG A 96 -0.58 -3.63 6.66
C ARG A 96 -1.82 -4.50 6.54
N GLU A 97 -2.11 -5.36 7.50
CA GLU A 97 -3.34 -6.16 7.51
C GLU A 97 -4.59 -5.25 7.48
N TYR A 98 -4.61 -4.20 8.31
CA TYR A 98 -5.68 -3.19 8.29
C TYR A 98 -5.80 -2.47 6.94
N GLU A 99 -4.67 -2.14 6.28
CA GLU A 99 -4.69 -1.51 4.96
C GLU A 99 -5.18 -2.43 3.86
N ILE A 100 -4.80 -3.70 3.89
CA ILE A 100 -5.24 -4.72 2.94
C ILE A 100 -6.75 -4.85 3.04
N GLU A 101 -7.29 -4.93 4.26
CA GLU A 101 -8.73 -5.05 4.47
C GLU A 101 -9.46 -3.76 4.07
N ALA A 102 -8.94 -2.58 4.45
CA ALA A 102 -9.48 -1.30 3.98
C ALA A 102 -9.51 -1.21 2.44
N SER A 103 -8.46 -1.70 1.78
CA SER A 103 -8.35 -1.73 0.32
C SER A 103 -9.30 -2.73 -0.30
N ARG A 104 -9.54 -3.87 0.34
CA ARG A 104 -10.53 -4.86 -0.07
C ARG A 104 -11.94 -4.27 -0.02
N LEU A 105 -12.34 -3.69 1.12
CA LEU A 105 -13.65 -3.06 1.28
C LEU A 105 -13.85 -1.90 0.31
N SER A 106 -12.84 -1.04 0.17
CA SER A 106 -12.92 0.10 -0.75
C SER A 106 -13.02 -0.33 -2.21
N ARG A 107 -12.38 -1.44 -2.60
CA ARG A 107 -12.50 -1.98 -3.97
C ARG A 107 -13.89 -2.58 -4.21
N ALA A 108 -14.39 -3.37 -3.27
CA ALA A 108 -15.74 -3.95 -3.36
C ALA A 108 -16.82 -2.86 -3.46
N ALA A 109 -16.73 -1.82 -2.62
CA ALA A 109 -17.65 -0.69 -2.63
C ALA A 109 -17.63 0.06 -3.97
N ARG A 110 -16.44 0.41 -4.48
CA ARG A 110 -16.30 1.12 -5.76
C ARG A 110 -16.78 0.29 -6.94
N GLN A 111 -16.48 -1.00 -6.96
CA GLN A 111 -16.99 -1.90 -8.01
C GLN A 111 -18.51 -1.92 -8.01
N ARG A 112 -19.14 -1.97 -6.84
CA ARG A 112 -20.60 -1.93 -6.75
C ARG A 112 -21.17 -0.58 -7.12
N GLN A 113 -20.52 0.51 -6.71
CA GLN A 113 -20.94 1.87 -7.05
C GLN A 113 -21.03 2.05 -8.57
N LEU A 114 -20.06 1.54 -9.34
CA LEU A 114 -20.11 1.57 -10.81
C LEU A 114 -21.31 0.81 -11.41
N VAL A 115 -21.79 -0.23 -10.75
CA VAL A 115 -22.98 -1.00 -11.18
C VAL A 115 -24.27 -0.28 -10.81
N LEU A 116 -24.32 0.34 -9.62
CA LEU A 116 -25.50 1.06 -9.11
C LEU A 116 -25.71 2.42 -9.77
N THR A 117 -24.61 3.09 -10.11
CA THR A 117 -24.61 4.27 -10.97
C THR A 117 -23.99 3.87 -12.30
N PRO A 118 -24.71 3.17 -13.20
CA PRO A 118 -24.21 2.96 -14.53
C PRO A 118 -24.12 4.35 -15.16
N THR A 119 -22.90 4.88 -15.24
CA THR A 119 -22.62 6.04 -16.08
C THR A 119 -23.11 5.67 -17.47
N ARG A 120 -24.17 6.36 -17.92
CA ARG A 120 -24.73 6.24 -19.26
C ARG A 120 -23.71 6.81 -20.24
N GLU A 121 -22.63 6.07 -20.50
CA GLU A 121 -21.63 6.30 -21.55
C GLU A 121 -20.58 5.17 -21.56
N ALA A 122 -21.01 3.94 -21.79
CA ALA A 122 -20.13 2.89 -22.33
C ALA A 122 -20.37 2.80 -23.85
N PRO A 123 -19.43 3.21 -24.73
CA PRO A 123 -19.53 2.89 -26.14
C PRO A 123 -19.36 1.38 -26.32
N VAL A 124 -20.31 0.78 -27.03
CA VAL A 124 -20.37 -0.65 -27.34
C VAL A 124 -19.08 -1.06 -28.05
N ALA A 125 -18.40 -2.08 -27.51
CA ALA A 125 -17.30 -2.74 -28.20
C ALA A 125 -17.87 -3.46 -29.44
N GLY A 126 -17.54 -2.95 -30.62
CA GLY A 126 -17.78 -3.61 -31.90
C GLY A 126 -16.63 -4.56 -32.21
N GLU A 127 -17.00 -5.81 -32.45
CA GLU A 127 -16.19 -6.87 -33.04
C GLU A 127 -15.65 -6.45 -34.41
N GLY A 128 -14.34 -6.60 -34.66
CA GLY A 128 -13.74 -6.34 -35.98
C GLY A 128 -12.30 -5.86 -35.91
N ALA A 129 -11.36 -6.78 -36.10
CA ALA A 129 -9.94 -6.48 -36.26
C ALA A 129 -9.69 -5.60 -37.50
N GLN A 130 -8.93 -4.51 -37.33
CA GLN A 130 -7.94 -4.07 -38.31
C GLN A 130 -6.91 -3.13 -37.66
N LEU A 131 -5.64 -3.46 -37.93
CA LEU A 131 -4.43 -2.77 -37.49
C LEU A 131 -4.31 -1.38 -38.14
N LEU A 132 -3.89 -0.37 -37.36
CA LEU A 132 -2.93 0.73 -37.66
C LEU A 132 -3.14 1.94 -36.71
N PRO A 133 -2.09 2.76 -36.45
CA PRO A 133 -1.99 3.56 -35.22
C PRO A 133 -2.73 4.88 -35.33
N VAL A 134 -3.60 5.17 -34.37
CA VAL A 134 -4.35 6.42 -34.29
C VAL A 134 -3.90 7.26 -33.10
N THR A 135 -3.40 8.45 -33.42
CA THR A 135 -3.12 9.57 -32.53
C THR A 135 -4.35 9.99 -31.71
N PRO A 136 -4.19 10.55 -30.50
CA PRO A 136 -5.31 10.92 -29.65
C PRO A 136 -6.04 12.15 -30.18
N THR A 137 -7.16 11.92 -30.88
CA THR A 137 -8.18 12.93 -31.16
C THR A 137 -9.06 13.10 -29.92
N THR A 138 -9.10 14.33 -29.44
CA THR A 138 -9.96 14.86 -28.38
C THR A 138 -11.42 14.50 -28.61
N LYS A 139 -12.03 13.85 -27.62
CA LYS A 139 -13.46 13.51 -27.54
C LYS A 139 -14.28 14.80 -27.40
N THR A 140 -14.93 15.21 -28.48
CA THR A 140 -16.09 16.12 -28.42
C THR A 140 -17.29 15.32 -27.93
N MET A 141 -17.84 15.68 -26.78
CA MET A 141 -19.12 15.13 -26.31
C MET A 141 -20.29 15.76 -27.07
N PRO A 142 -21.31 14.99 -27.49
CA PRO A 142 -22.64 15.50 -27.78
C PRO A 142 -23.42 15.70 -26.47
N ALA A 143 -24.04 16.87 -26.32
CA ALA A 143 -24.97 17.17 -25.23
C ALA A 143 -26.35 16.50 -25.46
N PRO A 144 -27.08 16.11 -24.39
CA PRO A 144 -28.42 15.52 -24.46
C PRO A 144 -29.54 16.59 -24.51
N ALA A 145 -30.54 16.36 -25.38
CA ALA A 145 -31.90 16.88 -25.23
C ALA A 145 -32.76 15.80 -24.53
N GLY A 146 -33.68 16.07 -23.61
CA GLY A 146 -34.16 17.28 -22.98
C GLY A 146 -35.36 16.93 -22.08
N LYS A 147 -35.74 17.82 -21.16
CA LYS A 147 -37.14 17.99 -20.74
C LYS A 147 -37.41 19.48 -20.61
N ALA A 148 -38.52 19.87 -21.21
CA ALA A 148 -38.99 21.22 -21.41
C ALA A 148 -39.08 22.01 -20.09
N ARG A 149 -38.30 23.09 -20.03
CA ARG A 149 -38.68 24.32 -19.33
C ARG A 149 -38.46 25.45 -20.33
N SER A 150 -39.51 26.21 -20.58
CA SER A 150 -39.49 27.40 -21.42
C SER A 150 -38.34 28.32 -21.00
N ALA A 151 -37.37 28.49 -21.87
CA ALA A 151 -36.29 29.45 -21.70
C ALA A 151 -35.89 29.94 -23.09
N THR A 152 -35.97 31.25 -23.26
CA THR A 152 -35.39 32.02 -24.36
C THR A 152 -34.04 31.44 -24.76
N GLU A 153 -33.94 30.99 -26.00
CA GLU A 153 -32.76 30.33 -26.58
C GLU A 153 -31.59 31.32 -26.66
N ILE A 154 -30.74 31.35 -25.63
CA ILE A 154 -29.43 32.01 -25.72
C ILE A 154 -28.53 31.07 -26.53
N ARG A 155 -28.52 31.25 -27.85
CA ARG A 155 -27.53 30.67 -28.76
C ARG A 155 -26.15 31.16 -28.33
N THR A 156 -25.40 30.34 -27.58
CA THR A 156 -24.03 30.67 -27.21
C THR A 156 -23.21 30.75 -28.51
N PRO A 157 -22.52 31.88 -28.79
CA PRO A 157 -21.65 31.95 -29.96
C PRO A 157 -20.56 30.86 -29.87
N PRO A 158 -20.11 30.29 -31.00
CA PRO A 158 -19.02 29.33 -30.99
C PRO A 158 -17.81 29.96 -30.26
N PRO A 159 -17.04 29.16 -29.48
CA PRO A 159 -15.90 29.70 -28.76
C PRO A 159 -14.99 30.40 -29.77
N ALA A 160 -14.63 31.65 -29.47
CA ALA A 160 -13.76 32.44 -30.31
C ALA A 160 -12.49 31.64 -30.63
N ALA A 161 -12.02 31.72 -31.88
CA ALA A 161 -10.81 31.04 -32.30
C ALA A 161 -9.66 31.36 -31.33
N PRO A 162 -8.86 30.37 -30.90
CA PRO A 162 -7.82 30.59 -29.92
C PRO A 162 -6.85 31.64 -30.43
N THR A 163 -6.55 32.63 -29.57
CA THR A 163 -5.62 33.71 -29.89
C THR A 163 -4.25 33.13 -30.24
N PRO A 164 -3.42 33.83 -31.04
CA PRO A 164 -2.05 33.43 -31.32
C PRO A 164 -1.24 33.14 -30.04
N GLU A 165 -1.49 33.92 -28.98
CA GLU A 165 -0.88 33.70 -27.65
C GLU A 165 -1.31 32.38 -27.01
N ALA A 166 -2.59 32.02 -27.08
CA ALA A 166 -3.09 30.75 -26.57
C ALA A 166 -2.48 29.56 -27.32
N LYS A 167 -2.27 29.69 -28.64
CA LYS A 167 -1.58 28.67 -29.45
C LYS A 167 -0.10 28.53 -29.07
N ALA A 168 0.60 29.65 -28.87
CA ALA A 168 2.00 29.65 -28.44
C ALA A 168 2.18 28.98 -27.06
N ARG A 169 1.30 29.29 -26.09
CA ARG A 169 1.30 28.63 -24.77
C ARG A 169 1.02 27.13 -24.86
N ALA A 170 0.07 26.72 -25.71
CA ALA A 170 -0.20 25.30 -25.92
C ALA A 170 0.98 24.56 -26.54
N GLN A 171 1.75 25.21 -27.41
CA GLN A 171 2.96 24.63 -28.02
C GLN A 171 4.07 24.47 -26.99
N THR A 172 4.36 25.51 -26.19
CA THR A 172 5.40 25.41 -25.15
C THR A 172 5.03 24.36 -24.09
N GLU A 173 3.77 24.25 -23.71
CA GLU A 173 3.31 23.18 -22.82
C GLU A 173 3.52 21.78 -23.41
N ARG A 174 3.28 21.60 -24.72
CA ARG A 174 3.51 20.31 -25.41
C ARG A 174 5.00 19.96 -25.41
N GLU A 175 5.86 20.92 -25.72
CA GLU A 175 7.32 20.75 -25.71
C GLU A 175 7.82 20.41 -24.30
N GLN A 176 7.35 21.11 -23.27
CA GLN A 176 7.68 20.78 -21.88
C GLN A 176 7.18 19.40 -21.44
N ARG A 177 5.98 18.98 -21.89
CA ARG A 177 5.47 17.64 -21.62
C ARG A 177 6.34 16.57 -22.29
N ALA A 178 6.80 16.83 -23.51
CA ALA A 178 7.73 15.95 -24.23
C ALA A 178 9.09 15.87 -23.50
N GLN A 179 9.66 17.01 -23.10
CA GLN A 179 10.91 17.06 -22.33
C GLN A 179 10.81 16.28 -21.01
N ARG A 180 9.74 16.50 -20.23
CA ARG A 180 9.48 15.74 -19.00
C ARG A 180 9.29 14.24 -19.25
N ALA A 181 8.75 13.85 -20.41
CA ALA A 181 8.61 12.45 -20.77
C ALA A 181 9.97 11.81 -21.10
N GLU A 182 10.83 12.50 -21.85
CA GLU A 182 12.20 12.04 -22.12
C GLU A 182 13.05 11.98 -20.86
N GLU A 183 12.94 12.97 -19.96
CA GLU A 183 13.63 12.95 -18.67
C GLU A 183 13.20 11.75 -17.81
N ARG A 184 11.90 11.42 -17.77
CA ARG A 184 11.43 10.21 -17.08
C ARG A 184 12.03 8.94 -17.68
N LYS A 185 12.05 8.82 -19.01
CA LYS A 185 12.68 7.68 -19.69
C LYS A 185 14.16 7.57 -19.36
N GLN A 186 14.89 8.69 -19.34
CA GLN A 186 16.30 8.73 -18.98
C GLN A 186 16.52 8.28 -17.52
N ARG A 187 15.76 8.83 -16.58
CA ARG A 187 15.84 8.42 -15.16
C ARG A 187 15.49 6.95 -14.96
N GLU A 188 14.49 6.43 -15.67
CA GLU A 188 14.14 5.00 -15.64
C GLU A 188 15.26 4.11 -16.21
N ALA A 189 15.87 4.52 -17.32
CA ALA A 189 17.01 3.83 -17.93
C ALA A 189 18.24 3.84 -17.03
N GLU A 190 18.56 4.98 -16.41
CA GLU A 190 19.65 5.11 -15.43
C GLU A 190 19.41 4.22 -14.21
N ALA A 191 18.20 4.24 -13.65
CA ALA A 191 17.84 3.39 -12.52
C ALA A 191 17.90 1.90 -12.89
N ALA A 192 17.49 1.53 -14.12
CA ALA A 192 17.63 0.17 -14.62
C ALA A 192 19.10 -0.25 -14.78
N ALA A 193 19.95 0.63 -15.32
CA ALA A 193 21.39 0.40 -15.45
C ALA A 193 22.05 0.26 -14.07
N GLU A 194 21.66 1.07 -13.09
CA GLU A 194 22.16 0.96 -11.73
C GLU A 194 21.74 -0.35 -11.07
N ARG A 195 20.47 -0.77 -11.20
CA ARG A 195 20.01 -2.08 -10.73
C ARG A 195 20.82 -3.22 -11.36
N ALA A 196 21.10 -3.14 -12.65
CA ALA A 196 21.92 -4.12 -13.35
C ALA A 196 23.37 -4.15 -12.84
N ARG A 197 23.98 -2.99 -12.57
CA ARG A 197 25.32 -2.92 -11.96
C ARG A 197 25.35 -3.55 -10.57
N ARG A 198 24.40 -3.19 -9.70
CA ARG A 198 24.28 -3.75 -8.34
C ARG A 198 24.11 -5.28 -8.39
N ALA A 199 23.24 -5.79 -9.27
CA ALA A 199 23.04 -7.23 -9.44
C ALA A 199 24.32 -7.97 -9.85
N ARG A 200 25.16 -7.38 -10.73
CA ARG A 200 26.46 -7.97 -11.11
C ARG A 200 27.42 -8.01 -9.93
N THR A 201 27.58 -6.90 -9.22
CA THR A 201 28.44 -6.84 -8.02
C THR A 201 27.96 -7.80 -6.94
N ASP A 202 26.65 -7.96 -6.76
CA ASP A 202 26.10 -8.93 -5.83
C ASP A 202 26.41 -10.37 -6.26
N ALA A 203 26.24 -10.70 -7.55
CA ALA A 203 26.59 -12.00 -8.10
C ALA A 203 28.07 -12.35 -7.88
N GLU A 204 28.99 -11.39 -8.12
CA GLU A 204 30.43 -11.54 -7.86
C GLU A 204 30.70 -11.82 -6.38
N ARG A 205 30.08 -11.06 -5.47
CA ARG A 205 30.20 -11.29 -4.02
C ARG A 205 29.63 -12.64 -3.59
N TYR A 206 28.58 -13.13 -4.22
CA TYR A 206 28.05 -14.48 -3.98
C TYR A 206 29.02 -15.56 -4.46
N ALA A 207 29.59 -15.41 -5.65
CA ALA A 207 30.57 -16.34 -6.20
C ALA A 207 31.83 -16.41 -5.33
N GLU A 208 32.32 -15.28 -4.82
CA GLU A 208 33.47 -15.26 -3.89
C GLU A 208 33.18 -16.00 -2.59
N ARG A 209 31.99 -15.78 -1.99
CA ARG A 209 31.57 -16.51 -0.78
C ARG A 209 31.47 -18.02 -1.03
N GLU A 210 30.98 -18.41 -2.20
CA GLU A 210 30.90 -19.82 -2.58
C GLU A 210 32.28 -20.45 -2.79
N ALA A 211 33.19 -19.74 -3.47
CA ALA A 211 34.57 -20.18 -3.66
C ALA A 211 35.30 -20.34 -2.31
N ARG A 212 35.09 -19.40 -1.39
CA ARG A 212 35.66 -19.51 -0.03
C ARG A 212 35.14 -20.73 0.72
N ARG A 213 33.82 -20.97 0.71
CA ARG A 213 33.24 -22.18 1.34
C ARG A 213 33.81 -23.46 0.75
N LYS A 214 33.92 -23.55 -0.58
CA LYS A 214 34.51 -24.71 -1.26
C LYS A 214 36.00 -24.92 -0.90
N ALA A 215 36.76 -23.84 -0.75
CA ALA A 215 38.15 -23.91 -0.32
C ALA A 215 38.27 -24.36 1.15
N GLU A 216 37.38 -23.88 2.03
CA GLU A 216 37.32 -24.30 3.44
C GLU A 216 36.93 -25.78 3.56
N GLU A 217 35.92 -26.24 2.81
CA GLU A 217 35.47 -27.64 2.79
C GLU A 217 36.57 -28.58 2.28
N SER A 218 37.21 -28.26 1.16
CA SER A 218 38.30 -29.08 0.61
C SER A 218 39.57 -29.06 1.48
N GLY A 219 39.86 -27.95 2.15
CA GLY A 219 40.95 -27.86 3.13
C GLY A 219 40.68 -28.69 4.39
N ALA A 220 39.42 -28.71 4.87
CA ALA A 220 39.00 -29.52 6.01
C ALA A 220 39.03 -31.03 5.71
N GLU A 221 38.65 -31.43 4.49
CA GLU A 221 38.72 -32.82 4.02
C GLU A 221 40.18 -33.30 3.88
N ALA A 222 41.09 -32.42 3.45
CA ALA A 222 42.52 -32.72 3.37
C ALA A 222 43.21 -32.83 4.75
N SER A 223 42.67 -32.19 5.79
CA SER A 223 43.23 -32.23 7.15
C SER A 223 42.63 -33.30 8.06
N ALA A 224 41.68 -34.10 7.58
CA ALA A 224 41.07 -35.17 8.38
C ALA A 224 42.06 -36.34 8.57
N PRO A 225 42.39 -36.74 9.82
CA PRO A 225 43.30 -37.86 10.06
C PRO A 225 42.67 -39.19 9.59
N ARG A 226 43.48 -40.00 8.90
CA ARG A 226 43.11 -41.36 8.43
C ARG A 226 43.12 -42.39 9.55
#